data_AF-A0A8T8E0A4-F1
#
_entry.id   AF-A0A8T8E0A4-F1
#
_cell.length_a   1.000
_cell.length_b   1.000
_cell.length_c   1.000
_cell.angle_alpha   90.00
_cell.angle_beta   90.00
_cell.angle_gamma   90.00
#
_symmetry.space_group_name_H-M   'P 1'
#
loop_
_entity.id
_entity.type
_entity.pdbx_description
1 polymer ?
#
loop_
_entity_poly.entity_id
_entity_poly.type
_entity_poly.pdbx_seq_one_letter_code
_entity_poly.pdbx_strand_id
1 'polypeptide(L)'
;MERGSRDSFTRMGTLGIEEECFVVDDDGRPTSGTDDLVYEYDPPEILEGRLDHELFKFVIETQTPLIEDPADARETLLEIRRALVDHATDHGYRIAAAGLHPLAKWQELEHAEKPRYRSQLDRIQYPQHRNTTAGVHVHVGVDDADKAVWIANELRWFVPIILALSANSPYWNGYDTGLQSARAKIFEALPNTGMPTYFEDYEAFDRFERRMLETESIRDRGELWYDVRPHTAHGTVELRTPDGQADPEIILAFVEYAHALVEALAEEYEDGADGYGRDHRRELLDENKWRAIRHGHEASLIDREMEGTIDLGELVDRECERLGIDGIKRVYERDSGAERQRRLLEEEGPDALCESLLLGTE
;
A
#
# COMPACT_ATOMS: atom_id res chain seq x y z
N MET A 1 -9.48 1.88 23.25
CA MET A 1 -9.01 1.26 22.00
C MET A 1 -9.66 -0.09 21.94
N GLU A 2 -10.60 -0.24 21.03
CA GLU A 2 -11.48 -1.40 20.93
C GLU A 2 -10.73 -2.51 20.23
N ARG A 3 -10.29 -3.55 20.95
CA ARG A 3 -9.49 -4.69 20.43
C ARG A 3 -10.20 -5.36 19.25
N GLY A 4 -9.42 -5.92 18.34
CA GLY A 4 -9.97 -6.76 17.28
C GLY A 4 -10.61 -8.00 17.86
N SER A 5 -11.47 -8.62 17.07
CA SER A 5 -12.11 -9.87 17.45
C SER A 5 -11.99 -10.88 16.32
N ARG A 6 -11.89 -12.15 16.71
CA ARG A 6 -12.14 -13.30 15.84
C ARG A 6 -13.50 -13.15 15.15
N ASP A 7 -14.47 -12.54 15.83
CA ASP A 7 -15.83 -12.34 15.33
C ASP A 7 -15.94 -11.30 14.20
N SER A 8 -14.85 -10.60 13.85
CA SER A 8 -14.85 -9.65 12.72
C SER A 8 -14.76 -10.38 11.38
N PHE A 9 -14.15 -11.58 11.35
CA PHE A 9 -13.95 -12.39 10.16
C PHE A 9 -15.22 -13.14 9.82
N THR A 10 -16.07 -12.56 8.97
CA THR A 10 -17.44 -13.05 8.71
C THR A 10 -17.87 -12.99 7.26
N ARG A 11 -17.10 -12.31 6.39
CA ARG A 11 -17.47 -12.02 5.01
C ARG A 11 -16.29 -12.32 4.11
N MET A 12 -16.43 -13.30 3.23
CA MET A 12 -15.43 -13.62 2.21
C MET A 12 -15.61 -12.71 0.98
N GLY A 13 -14.50 -12.29 0.36
CA GLY A 13 -14.48 -11.67 -0.97
C GLY A 13 -14.89 -10.19 -1.05
N THR A 14 -15.32 -9.57 0.06
CA THR A 14 -15.59 -8.12 0.06
C THR A 14 -14.30 -7.32 -0.05
N LEU A 15 -14.36 -6.10 -0.61
CA LEU A 15 -13.19 -5.27 -0.83
C LEU A 15 -13.23 -3.94 -0.04
N GLY A 16 -12.04 -3.44 0.28
CA GLY A 16 -11.79 -2.06 0.67
C GLY A 16 -10.48 -1.59 0.06
N ILE A 17 -10.44 -0.37 -0.45
CA ILE A 17 -9.24 0.22 -1.07
C ILE A 17 -8.92 1.51 -0.33
N GLU A 18 -7.68 1.64 0.12
CA GLU A 18 -7.13 2.88 0.68
C GLU A 18 -6.07 3.43 -0.27
N GLU A 19 -6.08 4.74 -0.47
CA GLU A 19 -5.11 5.46 -1.29
C GLU A 19 -4.55 6.65 -0.51
N GLU A 20 -3.23 6.66 -0.33
CA GLU A 20 -2.50 7.84 0.13
C GLU A 20 -2.03 8.64 -1.10
N CYS A 21 -2.24 9.95 -1.08
CA CYS A 21 -1.90 10.87 -2.16
C CYS A 21 -1.21 12.12 -1.61
N PHE A 22 -0.64 12.93 -2.50
CA PHE A 22 0.02 14.18 -2.18
C PHE A 22 -0.84 15.38 -2.59
N VAL A 23 -1.06 16.30 -1.67
CA VAL A 23 -1.58 17.64 -1.95
C VAL A 23 -0.46 18.48 -2.54
N VAL A 24 -0.72 19.07 -3.71
CA VAL A 24 0.26 19.86 -4.46
C VAL A 24 -0.35 21.17 -4.96
N ASP A 25 0.52 22.14 -5.27
CA ASP A 25 0.12 23.40 -5.90
C ASP A 25 -0.15 23.24 -7.41
N ASP A 26 -0.46 24.35 -8.09
CA ASP A 26 -0.75 24.38 -9.53
C ASP A 26 0.39 23.81 -10.40
N ASP A 27 1.64 23.96 -9.95
CA ASP A 27 2.86 23.48 -10.60
C ASP A 27 3.24 22.04 -10.16
N GLY A 28 2.36 21.38 -9.40
CA GLY A 28 2.54 20.02 -8.90
C GLY A 28 3.65 19.92 -7.85
N ARG A 29 3.87 20.96 -7.04
CA ARG A 29 4.84 20.94 -5.92
C ARG A 29 4.17 20.63 -4.59
N PRO A 30 4.83 19.88 -3.69
CA PRO A 30 4.27 19.54 -2.38
C PRO A 30 3.86 20.78 -1.60
N THR A 31 2.60 20.80 -1.14
CA THR A 31 2.06 21.93 -0.38
C THR A 31 1.21 21.45 0.80
N SER A 32 1.29 22.16 1.91
CA SER A 32 0.44 21.89 3.08
C SER A 32 -1.01 22.28 2.73
N GLY A 33 -1.91 21.29 2.64
CA GLY A 33 -3.33 21.55 2.37
C GLY A 33 -4.30 20.59 3.05
N THR A 34 -3.81 19.62 3.83
CA THR A 34 -4.70 18.72 4.57
C THR A 34 -5.48 19.41 5.69
N ASP A 35 -4.94 20.48 6.31
CA ASP A 35 -5.68 21.23 7.31
C ASP A 35 -6.97 21.80 6.69
N ASP A 36 -6.82 22.45 5.54
CA ASP A 36 -7.89 22.98 4.70
C ASP A 36 -8.87 21.88 4.24
N LEU A 37 -8.36 20.87 3.53
CA LEU A 37 -9.19 19.87 2.84
C LEU A 37 -9.92 18.90 3.79
N VAL A 38 -9.38 18.67 4.99
CA VAL A 38 -9.91 17.68 5.94
C VAL A 38 -10.65 18.33 7.11
N TYR A 39 -10.28 19.55 7.54
CA TYR A 39 -10.86 20.18 8.74
C TYR A 39 -11.58 21.50 8.50
N GLU A 40 -11.08 22.35 7.61
CA GLU A 40 -11.65 23.69 7.43
C GLU A 40 -12.80 23.69 6.42
N TYR A 41 -12.66 22.94 5.33
CA TYR A 41 -13.69 22.78 4.32
C TYR A 41 -14.49 21.51 4.54
N ASP A 42 -15.80 21.60 4.35
CA ASP A 42 -16.69 20.45 4.42
C ASP A 42 -16.45 19.54 3.21
N PRO A 43 -15.92 18.31 3.38
CA PRO A 43 -15.78 17.40 2.27
C PRO A 43 -17.16 16.99 1.74
N PRO A 44 -17.28 16.67 0.43
CA PRO A 44 -18.53 16.15 -0.12
C PRO A 44 -18.97 14.87 0.61
N GLU A 45 -20.28 14.60 0.67
CA GLU A 45 -20.87 13.47 1.42
C GLU A 45 -20.21 12.12 1.11
N ILE A 46 -19.80 11.90 -0.14
CA ILE A 46 -19.12 10.67 -0.55
C ILE A 46 -17.77 10.46 0.15
N LEU A 47 -17.08 11.55 0.51
CA LEU A 47 -15.81 11.56 1.25
C LEU A 47 -16.00 11.66 2.77
N GLU A 48 -17.24 11.85 3.27
CA GLU A 48 -17.48 11.97 4.71
C GLU A 48 -17.06 10.69 5.45
N GLY A 49 -16.18 10.84 6.43
CA GLY A 49 -15.58 9.72 7.17
C GLY A 49 -14.62 8.86 6.34
N ARG A 50 -14.31 9.26 5.10
CA ARG A 50 -13.45 8.56 4.14
C ARG A 50 -12.25 9.36 3.68
N LEU A 51 -12.11 10.59 4.19
CA LEU A 51 -10.97 11.46 3.97
C LEU A 51 -10.25 11.67 5.31
N ASP A 52 -8.99 11.26 5.41
CA ASP A 52 -8.12 11.59 6.53
C ASP A 52 -6.80 12.20 6.00
N HIS A 53 -5.95 12.59 6.91
CA HIS A 53 -4.61 13.10 6.68
C HIS A 53 -3.60 12.18 7.35
N GLU A 54 -2.37 12.25 6.86
CA GLU A 54 -1.23 11.58 7.47
C GLU A 54 -0.39 12.55 8.32
N LEU A 55 0.73 12.07 8.87
CA LEU A 55 1.63 12.89 9.69
C LEU A 55 2.02 14.21 9.01
N PHE A 56 2.33 14.15 7.71
CA PHE A 56 2.72 15.31 6.93
C PHE A 56 1.49 15.99 6.35
N LYS A 57 1.40 17.31 6.48
CA LYS A 57 0.21 18.07 6.07
C LYS A 57 -0.04 18.12 4.56
N PHE A 58 0.81 17.51 3.76
CA PHE A 58 0.65 17.37 2.32
C PHE A 58 0.29 15.93 1.91
N VAL A 59 0.17 14.98 2.85
CA VAL A 59 -0.24 13.60 2.55
C VAL A 59 -1.67 13.41 3.02
N ILE A 60 -2.55 13.08 2.07
CA ILE A 60 -3.97 12.87 2.29
C ILE A 60 -4.30 11.40 2.01
N GLU A 61 -5.27 10.85 2.74
CA GLU A 61 -5.69 9.47 2.61
C GLU A 61 -7.18 9.44 2.26
N THR A 62 -7.52 8.61 1.26
CA THR A 62 -8.91 8.27 0.95
C THR A 62 -9.15 6.79 1.08
N GLN A 63 -10.36 6.42 1.48
CA GLN A 63 -10.81 5.03 1.57
C GLN A 63 -12.13 4.85 0.85
N THR A 64 -12.31 3.72 0.17
CA THR A 64 -13.62 3.36 -0.38
C THR A 64 -14.59 2.98 0.75
N PRO A 65 -15.91 3.08 0.53
CA PRO A 65 -16.84 2.28 1.33
C PRO A 65 -16.52 0.78 1.19
N LEU A 66 -17.14 -0.04 2.03
CA LEU A 66 -17.14 -1.48 1.84
C LEU A 66 -17.75 -1.81 0.46
N ILE A 67 -16.96 -2.44 -0.40
CA ILE A 67 -17.38 -2.92 -1.71
C ILE A 67 -17.84 -4.37 -1.53
N GLU A 68 -19.14 -4.62 -1.73
CA GLU A 68 -19.71 -5.95 -1.56
C GLU A 68 -19.47 -6.87 -2.75
N ASP A 69 -19.54 -6.33 -3.97
CA ASP A 69 -19.24 -7.04 -5.21
C ASP A 69 -17.95 -6.48 -5.81
N PRO A 70 -16.89 -7.31 -5.99
CA PRO A 70 -15.65 -6.88 -6.63
C PRO A 70 -15.82 -6.20 -8.00
N ALA A 71 -16.91 -6.50 -8.73
CA ALA A 71 -17.22 -5.84 -9.98
C ALA A 71 -17.44 -4.32 -9.84
N ASP A 72 -17.86 -3.85 -8.66
CA ASP A 72 -18.13 -2.43 -8.38
C ASP A 72 -16.86 -1.65 -7.99
N ALA A 73 -15.71 -2.33 -7.83
CA ALA A 73 -14.48 -1.71 -7.36
C ALA A 73 -14.00 -0.55 -8.25
N ARG A 74 -14.13 -0.70 -9.57
CA ARG A 74 -13.72 0.34 -10.53
C ARG A 74 -14.54 1.61 -10.40
N GLU A 75 -15.87 1.49 -10.38
CA GLU A 75 -16.75 2.66 -10.28
C GLU A 75 -16.56 3.34 -8.93
N THR A 76 -16.54 2.57 -7.85
CA THR A 76 -16.34 3.09 -6.48
C THR A 76 -15.03 3.85 -6.32
N LEU A 77 -13.91 3.29 -6.81
CA LEU A 77 -12.59 3.93 -6.77
C LEU A 77 -12.59 5.27 -7.51
N LEU A 78 -13.15 5.28 -8.73
CA LEU A 78 -13.19 6.49 -9.56
C LEU A 78 -14.09 7.57 -8.98
N GLU A 79 -15.20 7.20 -8.34
CA GLU A 79 -16.07 8.15 -7.64
C GLU A 79 -15.35 8.84 -6.49
N ILE A 80 -14.62 8.08 -5.64
CA ILE A 80 -13.82 8.65 -4.55
C ILE A 80 -12.73 9.57 -5.08
N ARG A 81 -11.99 9.13 -6.11
CA ARG A 81 -10.93 9.93 -6.73
C ARG A 81 -11.45 11.24 -7.34
N ARG A 82 -12.55 11.18 -8.10
CA ARG A 82 -13.17 12.38 -8.68
C ARG A 82 -13.62 13.34 -7.60
N ALA A 83 -14.29 12.84 -6.56
CA ALA A 83 -14.70 13.67 -5.44
C ALA A 83 -13.51 14.33 -4.72
N LEU A 84 -12.40 13.62 -4.54
CA LEU A 84 -11.17 14.16 -3.95
C LEU A 84 -10.56 15.25 -4.84
N VAL A 85 -10.45 15.01 -6.15
CA VAL A 85 -9.86 15.95 -7.10
C VAL A 85 -10.72 17.20 -7.24
N ASP A 86 -12.04 17.06 -7.34
CA ASP A 86 -12.98 18.18 -7.41
C ASP A 86 -12.91 19.03 -6.13
N HIS A 87 -12.94 18.40 -4.95
CA HIS A 87 -12.79 19.07 -3.66
C HIS A 87 -11.46 19.82 -3.56
N ALA A 88 -10.35 19.19 -3.94
CA ALA A 88 -9.05 19.84 -3.94
C ALA A 88 -9.03 21.05 -4.89
N THR A 89 -9.56 20.89 -6.09
CA THR A 89 -9.57 21.93 -7.15
C THR A 89 -10.40 23.14 -6.73
N ASP A 90 -11.58 22.92 -6.15
CA ASP A 90 -12.45 23.98 -5.64
C ASP A 90 -11.79 24.83 -4.54
N HIS A 91 -10.78 24.27 -3.87
CA HIS A 91 -10.03 24.90 -2.81
C HIS A 91 -8.60 25.32 -3.19
N GLY A 92 -8.27 25.31 -4.49
CA GLY A 92 -7.00 25.83 -5.01
C GLY A 92 -5.80 24.87 -4.86
N TYR A 93 -6.07 23.58 -4.78
CA TYR A 93 -5.07 22.52 -4.71
C TYR A 93 -5.22 21.54 -5.88
N ARG A 94 -4.15 20.82 -6.20
CA ARG A 94 -4.17 19.64 -7.07
C ARG A 94 -3.74 18.42 -6.26
N ILE A 95 -4.01 17.22 -6.78
CA ILE A 95 -3.62 15.95 -6.14
C ILE A 95 -2.66 15.18 -7.04
N ALA A 96 -1.55 14.72 -6.47
CA ALA A 96 -0.57 13.84 -7.12
C ALA A 96 -0.49 12.48 -6.42
N ALA A 97 -0.13 11.42 -7.15
CA ALA A 97 0.06 10.09 -6.58
C ALA A 97 1.35 9.43 -7.08
N ALA A 98 2.17 8.98 -6.14
CA ALA A 98 3.40 8.21 -6.31
C ALA A 98 3.75 7.53 -4.99
N GLY A 99 4.76 6.65 -4.95
CA GLY A 99 5.22 6.12 -3.66
C GLY A 99 5.90 7.18 -2.78
N LEU A 100 6.57 8.13 -3.42
CA LEU A 100 7.22 9.32 -2.86
C LEU A 100 7.08 10.44 -3.87
N HIS A 101 6.77 11.65 -3.43
CA HIS A 101 6.81 12.80 -4.32
C HIS A 101 8.28 13.15 -4.67
N PRO A 102 8.67 13.21 -5.95
CA PRO A 102 10.08 13.27 -6.35
C PRO A 102 10.80 14.53 -5.87
N LEU A 103 10.07 15.64 -5.75
CA LEU A 103 10.60 16.93 -5.30
C LEU A 103 10.35 17.22 -3.81
N ALA A 104 9.71 16.32 -3.06
CA ALA A 104 9.46 16.54 -1.64
C ALA A 104 10.77 16.50 -0.85
N LYS A 105 10.96 17.52 -0.01
CA LYS A 105 12.06 17.60 0.96
C LYS A 105 11.47 17.67 2.34
N TRP A 106 11.51 16.56 3.08
CA TRP A 106 10.77 16.43 4.33
C TRP A 106 11.10 17.52 5.37
N GLN A 107 12.32 18.05 5.37
CA GLN A 107 12.72 19.14 6.29
C GLN A 107 12.01 20.47 6.03
N GLU A 108 11.47 20.66 4.83
CA GLU A 108 10.78 21.87 4.39
C GLU A 108 9.25 21.74 4.55
N LEU A 109 8.75 20.56 4.94
CA LEU A 109 7.32 20.24 4.99
C LEU A 109 6.78 20.26 6.42
N GLU A 110 5.50 20.60 6.57
CA GLU A 110 4.85 20.70 7.87
C GLU A 110 4.33 19.36 8.38
N HIS A 111 4.43 19.17 9.69
CA HIS A 111 3.76 18.07 10.39
C HIS A 111 2.41 18.51 10.95
N ALA A 112 1.44 17.59 10.96
CA ALA A 112 0.20 17.75 11.67
C ALA A 112 0.45 17.88 13.19
N GLU A 113 -0.27 18.79 13.83
CA GLU A 113 -0.04 19.14 15.24
C GLU A 113 -0.89 18.34 16.24
N LYS A 114 -1.71 17.40 15.77
CA LYS A 114 -2.62 16.64 16.62
C LYS A 114 -1.86 15.82 17.67
N PRO A 115 -2.45 15.59 18.87
CA PRO A 115 -1.79 14.83 19.94
C PRO A 115 -1.28 13.44 19.52
N ARG A 116 -2.02 12.73 18.64
CA ARG A 116 -1.60 11.41 18.14
C ARG A 116 -0.24 11.46 17.42
N TYR A 117 -0.06 12.43 16.54
CA TYR A 117 1.18 12.58 15.76
C TYR A 117 2.33 13.10 16.60
N ARG A 118 2.09 14.05 17.51
CA ARG A 118 3.11 14.50 18.46
C ARG A 118 3.63 13.34 19.30
N SER A 119 2.74 12.44 19.75
CA SER A 119 3.15 11.24 20.47
C SER A 119 3.93 10.24 19.60
N GLN A 120 3.60 10.09 18.31
CA GLN A 120 4.35 9.22 17.41
C GLN A 120 5.75 9.78 17.12
N LEU A 121 5.86 11.08 16.85
CA LEU A 121 7.14 11.77 16.65
C LEU A 121 8.05 11.62 17.88
N ASP A 122 7.51 11.83 19.08
CA ASP A 122 8.28 11.69 20.33
C ASP A 122 8.76 10.24 20.55
N ARG A 123 7.95 9.24 20.21
CA ARG A 123 8.32 7.83 20.43
C ARG A 123 9.26 7.27 19.37
N ILE A 124 9.02 7.59 18.09
CA ILE A 124 9.71 6.97 16.95
C ILE A 124 10.92 7.81 16.52
N GLN A 125 10.88 9.12 16.74
CA GLN A 125 11.98 10.05 16.44
C GLN A 125 12.32 10.05 14.93
N TYR A 126 13.60 10.15 14.60
CA TYR A 126 14.11 10.46 13.26
C TYR A 126 13.47 9.67 12.09
N PRO A 127 13.18 8.35 12.20
CA PRO A 127 12.44 7.63 11.17
C PRO A 127 11.06 8.24 10.83
N GLN A 128 10.29 8.67 11.82
CA GLN A 128 8.96 9.25 11.60
C GLN A 128 9.04 10.66 11.03
N HIS A 129 10.05 11.44 11.44
CA HIS A 129 10.28 12.80 10.92
C HIS A 129 10.57 12.87 9.42
N ARG A 130 10.81 11.75 8.75
CA ARG A 130 11.13 11.69 7.32
C ARG A 130 10.16 10.81 6.51
N ASN A 131 9.06 10.39 7.12
CA ASN A 131 8.11 9.44 6.53
C ASN A 131 7.06 10.15 5.64
N THR A 132 7.47 10.50 4.43
CA THR A 132 6.61 11.16 3.43
C THR A 132 6.01 10.18 2.42
N THR A 133 5.76 8.95 2.85
CA THR A 133 5.36 7.84 1.98
C THR A 133 3.88 7.91 1.64
N ALA A 134 3.53 7.46 0.43
CA ALA A 134 2.15 7.27 0.01
C ALA A 134 2.01 5.89 -0.66
N GLY A 135 1.02 5.10 -0.30
CA GLY A 135 0.76 3.76 -0.83
C GLY A 135 -0.68 3.54 -1.27
N VAL A 136 -0.90 2.32 -1.76
CA VAL A 136 -2.24 1.76 -1.93
C VAL A 136 -2.36 0.56 -1.01
N HIS A 137 -3.44 0.48 -0.24
CA HIS A 137 -3.77 -0.70 0.56
C HIS A 137 -5.01 -1.38 0.00
N VAL A 138 -4.96 -2.71 -0.11
CA VAL A 138 -6.10 -3.52 -0.56
C VAL A 138 -6.50 -4.45 0.57
N HIS A 139 -7.73 -4.31 1.01
CA HIS A 139 -8.38 -5.19 1.97
C HIS A 139 -9.26 -6.18 1.24
N VAL A 140 -9.08 -7.48 1.53
CA VAL A 140 -9.98 -8.54 1.07
C VAL A 140 -10.60 -9.23 2.28
N GLY A 141 -11.93 -9.26 2.35
CA GLY A 141 -12.70 -9.90 3.41
C GLY A 141 -12.41 -11.40 3.50
N VAL A 142 -12.26 -11.90 4.72
CA VAL A 142 -12.09 -13.32 5.01
C VAL A 142 -13.09 -13.72 6.11
N ASP A 143 -13.73 -14.87 5.94
CA ASP A 143 -14.82 -15.35 6.78
C ASP A 143 -14.40 -16.27 7.94
N ASP A 144 -13.09 -16.47 8.11
CA ASP A 144 -12.50 -17.18 9.25
C ASP A 144 -11.17 -16.55 9.66
N ALA A 145 -10.94 -16.43 10.97
CA ALA A 145 -9.77 -15.74 11.51
C ALA A 145 -8.47 -16.55 11.39
N ASP A 146 -8.53 -17.89 11.52
CA ASP A 146 -7.39 -18.76 11.35
C ASP A 146 -7.04 -18.87 9.85
N LYS A 147 -8.06 -18.91 8.98
CA LYS A 147 -7.92 -18.77 7.53
C LYS A 147 -7.22 -17.45 7.16
N ALA A 148 -7.61 -16.33 7.75
CA ALA A 148 -6.98 -15.03 7.47
C ALA A 148 -5.49 -15.01 7.85
N VAL A 149 -5.11 -15.61 8.98
CA VAL A 149 -3.69 -15.76 9.35
C VAL A 149 -2.96 -16.68 8.37
N TRP A 150 -3.57 -17.80 8.00
CA TRP A 150 -2.98 -18.73 7.03
C TRP A 150 -2.73 -18.04 5.68
N ILE A 151 -3.74 -17.33 5.14
CA ILE A 151 -3.61 -16.59 3.88
C ILE A 151 -2.52 -15.51 4.00
N ALA A 152 -2.50 -14.74 5.09
CA ALA A 152 -1.44 -13.73 5.30
C ALA A 152 -0.04 -14.36 5.36
N ASN A 153 0.11 -15.58 5.88
CA ASN A 153 1.39 -16.28 5.88
C ASN A 153 1.85 -16.69 4.48
N GLU A 154 0.94 -17.14 3.62
CA GLU A 154 1.25 -17.53 2.23
C GLU A 154 1.53 -16.30 1.36
N LEU A 155 0.76 -15.22 1.55
CA LEU A 155 0.93 -13.95 0.82
C LEU A 155 2.33 -13.33 0.96
N ARG A 156 3.09 -13.65 2.02
CA ARG A 156 4.45 -13.14 2.21
C ARG A 156 5.37 -13.41 1.01
N TRP A 157 5.20 -14.54 0.30
CA TRP A 157 5.99 -14.83 -0.90
C TRP A 157 5.52 -14.06 -2.14
N PHE A 158 4.23 -13.74 -2.23
CA PHE A 158 3.63 -13.03 -3.36
C PHE A 158 3.78 -11.50 -3.27
N VAL A 159 3.88 -10.96 -2.06
CA VAL A 159 4.05 -9.52 -1.79
C VAL A 159 5.14 -8.85 -2.65
N PRO A 160 6.34 -9.44 -2.83
CA PRO A 160 7.38 -8.87 -3.69
C PRO A 160 6.99 -8.74 -5.17
N ILE A 161 6.06 -9.56 -5.68
CA ILE A 161 5.55 -9.46 -7.07
C ILE A 161 4.78 -8.13 -7.21
N ILE A 162 3.87 -7.86 -6.28
CA ILE A 162 3.07 -6.62 -6.26
C ILE A 162 3.98 -5.40 -6.07
N LEU A 163 4.96 -5.48 -5.16
CA LEU A 163 5.92 -4.40 -4.93
C LEU A 163 6.77 -4.10 -6.18
N ALA A 164 7.23 -5.14 -6.87
CA ALA A 164 8.02 -4.99 -8.09
C ALA A 164 7.22 -4.29 -9.19
N LEU A 165 5.97 -4.72 -9.40
CA LEU A 165 5.07 -4.18 -10.42
C LEU A 165 4.62 -2.74 -10.13
N SER A 166 4.37 -2.43 -8.86
CA SER A 166 3.89 -1.12 -8.41
C SER A 166 4.97 -0.07 -8.26
N ALA A 167 6.26 -0.43 -8.34
CA ALA A 167 7.36 0.48 -8.03
C ALA A 167 7.28 1.82 -8.80
N ASN A 168 7.06 2.90 -8.06
CA ASN A 168 6.72 4.23 -8.57
C ASN A 168 7.29 5.34 -7.66
N SER A 169 8.49 5.12 -7.11
CA SER A 169 9.14 6.08 -6.20
C SER A 169 10.68 6.05 -6.25
N PRO A 170 11.30 6.36 -7.40
CA PRO A 170 12.75 6.29 -7.53
C PRO A 170 13.52 7.41 -6.80
N TYR A 171 12.84 8.52 -6.47
CA TYR A 171 13.45 9.72 -5.90
C TYR A 171 13.16 9.89 -4.40
N TRP A 172 14.13 10.41 -3.65
CA TRP A 172 13.94 10.85 -2.26
C TRP A 172 14.73 12.14 -2.00
N ASN A 173 14.06 13.21 -1.53
CA ASN A 173 14.65 14.55 -1.39
C ASN A 173 15.29 15.11 -2.67
N GLY A 174 14.70 14.82 -3.84
CA GLY A 174 15.23 15.24 -5.13
C GLY A 174 16.43 14.44 -5.65
N TYR A 175 16.82 13.35 -4.98
CA TYR A 175 17.91 12.47 -5.41
C TYR A 175 17.38 11.16 -5.97
N ASP A 176 17.88 10.75 -7.15
CA ASP A 176 17.67 9.38 -7.62
C ASP A 176 18.39 8.41 -6.68
N THR A 177 17.61 7.55 -6.04
CA THR A 177 18.11 6.62 -5.03
C THR A 177 18.79 5.40 -5.65
N GLY A 178 18.59 5.16 -6.95
CA GLY A 178 18.94 3.92 -7.62
C GLY A 178 18.01 2.75 -7.27
N LEU A 179 16.91 3.00 -6.54
CA LEU A 179 15.84 2.02 -6.27
C LEU A 179 14.65 2.29 -7.20
N GLN A 180 13.84 1.26 -7.46
CA GLN A 180 12.56 1.44 -8.17
C GLN A 180 11.46 1.89 -7.19
N SER A 181 11.44 1.34 -5.97
CA SER A 181 10.60 1.82 -4.87
C SER A 181 11.44 2.23 -3.66
N ALA A 182 11.80 3.50 -3.57
CA ALA A 182 12.45 4.02 -2.36
C ALA A 182 11.45 4.15 -1.20
N ARG A 183 10.14 4.31 -1.48
CA ARG A 183 9.05 4.31 -0.49
C ARG A 183 9.23 3.16 0.51
N ALA A 184 9.36 1.93 0.00
CA ALA A 184 9.47 0.75 0.82
C ALA A 184 10.63 0.81 1.82
N LYS A 185 11.80 1.37 1.43
CA LYS A 185 12.96 1.51 2.34
C LYS A 185 12.86 2.68 3.30
N ILE A 186 12.19 3.76 2.91
CA ILE A 186 11.91 4.86 3.83
C ILE A 186 10.94 4.39 4.93
N PHE A 187 9.87 3.69 4.53
CA PHE A 187 8.86 3.15 5.42
C PHE A 187 9.44 2.09 6.37
N GLU A 188 10.24 1.14 5.86
CA GLU A 188 10.88 0.08 6.67
C GLU A 188 11.79 0.55 7.80
N ALA A 189 12.17 1.82 7.84
CA ALA A 189 12.93 2.36 8.96
C ALA A 189 12.06 2.63 10.20
N LEU A 190 10.73 2.61 10.05
CA LEU A 190 9.81 2.66 11.17
C LEU A 190 9.82 1.32 11.94
N PRO A 191 9.60 1.34 13.27
CA PRO A 191 9.47 0.09 14.02
C PRO A 191 8.28 -0.72 13.52
N ASN A 192 8.27 -2.04 13.73
CA ASN A 192 7.13 -2.92 13.40
C ASN A 192 6.70 -2.90 11.92
N THR A 193 7.64 -2.61 11.02
CA THR A 193 7.38 -2.43 9.58
C THR A 193 8.03 -3.51 8.73
N GLY A 194 7.41 -3.82 7.59
CA GLY A 194 7.97 -4.71 6.57
C GLY A 194 7.45 -6.14 6.66
N MET A 195 8.26 -7.11 6.24
CA MET A 195 7.81 -8.49 6.12
C MET A 195 7.47 -9.09 7.50
N PRO A 196 6.23 -9.57 7.74
CA PRO A 196 5.89 -10.24 8.98
C PRO A 196 6.57 -11.61 9.10
N THR A 197 6.80 -12.04 10.34
CA THR A 197 7.16 -13.44 10.62
C THR A 197 5.94 -14.35 10.50
N TYR A 198 6.18 -15.65 10.34
CA TYR A 198 5.12 -16.66 10.35
C TYR A 198 4.36 -16.68 11.68
N PHE A 199 3.03 -16.78 11.62
CA PHE A 199 2.16 -17.01 12.78
C PHE A 199 1.43 -18.34 12.61
N GLU A 200 1.35 -19.15 13.68
CA GLU A 200 0.74 -20.49 13.59
C GLU A 200 -0.78 -20.45 13.33
N ASP A 201 -1.48 -19.52 13.99
CA ASP A 201 -2.93 -19.37 13.97
C ASP A 201 -3.33 -17.95 14.42
N TYR A 202 -4.64 -17.65 14.43
CA TYR A 202 -5.16 -16.38 14.93
C TYR A 202 -4.78 -16.12 16.39
N GLU A 203 -4.76 -17.15 17.23
CA GLU A 203 -4.42 -16.97 18.64
C GLU A 203 -2.97 -16.51 18.82
N ALA A 204 -2.05 -17.03 18.01
CA ALA A 204 -0.65 -16.60 17.99
C ALA A 204 -0.50 -15.14 17.56
N PHE A 205 -1.19 -14.74 16.49
CA PHE A 205 -1.20 -13.35 16.02
C PHE A 205 -1.81 -12.41 17.06
N ASP A 206 -2.97 -12.74 17.62
CA ASP A 206 -3.66 -11.95 18.64
C ASP A 206 -2.85 -11.83 19.94
N ARG A 207 -2.17 -12.91 20.39
CA ARG A 207 -1.24 -12.82 21.53
C ARG A 207 -0.09 -11.85 21.27
N PHE A 208 0.43 -11.82 20.04
CA PHE A 208 1.48 -10.88 19.64
C PHE A 208 0.96 -9.45 19.61
N GLU A 209 -0.15 -9.17 18.90
CA GLU A 209 -0.79 -7.84 18.85
C GLU A 209 -1.10 -7.32 20.26
N ARG A 210 -1.70 -8.16 21.10
CA ARG A 210 -1.98 -7.83 22.51
C ARG A 210 -0.72 -7.49 23.27
N ARG A 211 0.37 -8.26 23.09
CA ARG A 211 1.64 -7.96 23.76
C ARG A 211 2.13 -6.57 23.36
N MET A 212 2.12 -6.26 22.07
CA MET A 212 2.59 -4.98 21.53
C MET A 212 1.81 -3.79 22.10
N LEU A 213 0.48 -3.94 22.27
CA LEU A 213 -0.38 -2.93 22.90
C LEU A 213 -0.13 -2.80 24.41
N GLU A 214 -0.09 -3.93 25.13
CA GLU A 214 0.09 -3.96 26.59
C GLU A 214 1.47 -3.46 27.04
N THR A 215 2.50 -3.63 26.21
CA THR A 215 3.86 -3.09 26.46
C THR A 215 4.05 -1.68 25.90
N GLU A 216 2.99 -1.05 25.38
CA GLU A 216 3.00 0.29 24.77
C GLU A 216 3.99 0.43 23.59
N SER A 217 4.43 -0.70 23.02
CA SER A 217 5.29 -0.76 21.83
C SER A 217 4.56 -0.24 20.60
N ILE A 218 3.24 -0.44 20.56
CA ILE A 218 2.31 0.26 19.67
C ILE A 218 1.22 0.94 20.50
N ARG A 219 0.71 2.08 20.02
CA ARG A 219 -0.45 2.77 20.60
C ARG A 219 -1.72 2.13 20.07
N ASP A 220 -1.76 1.92 18.76
CA ASP A 220 -2.87 1.33 18.03
C ASP A 220 -2.37 0.17 17.16
N ARG A 221 -3.25 -0.79 16.85
CA ARG A 221 -2.91 -1.94 15.99
C ARG A 221 -2.44 -1.52 14.59
N GLY A 222 -2.93 -0.38 14.11
CA GLY A 222 -2.57 0.18 12.82
C GLY A 222 -1.07 0.41 12.71
N GLU A 223 -0.38 0.59 13.84
CA GLU A 223 1.08 0.72 13.92
C GLU A 223 1.85 -0.62 13.79
N LEU A 224 1.16 -1.72 13.50
CA LEU A 224 1.76 -2.93 12.93
C LEU A 224 1.85 -2.77 11.40
N TRP A 225 2.79 -1.98 10.92
CA TRP A 225 2.96 -1.63 9.50
C TRP A 225 3.57 -2.75 8.66
N TYR A 226 3.05 -3.97 8.81
CA TYR A 226 3.48 -5.10 8.01
C TYR A 226 3.05 -4.97 6.56
N ASP A 227 3.88 -5.53 5.67
CA ASP A 227 3.62 -5.55 4.23
C ASP A 227 2.32 -6.29 3.86
N VAL A 228 1.95 -7.27 4.69
CA VAL A 228 0.69 -7.99 4.67
C VAL A 228 0.28 -8.31 6.11
N ARG A 229 -1.02 -8.23 6.43
CA ARG A 229 -1.51 -8.63 7.77
C ARG A 229 -2.99 -9.01 7.76
N PRO A 230 -3.44 -9.85 8.70
CA PRO A 230 -4.85 -9.90 9.08
C PRO A 230 -5.25 -8.57 9.74
N HIS A 231 -6.33 -7.95 9.27
CA HIS A 231 -6.90 -6.76 9.88
C HIS A 231 -8.01 -7.12 10.86
N THR A 232 -7.66 -7.21 12.14
CA THR A 232 -8.49 -7.79 13.21
C THR A 232 -9.74 -6.98 13.56
N ALA A 233 -9.88 -5.74 13.07
CA ALA A 233 -11.08 -4.92 13.21
C ALA A 233 -12.04 -5.05 12.01
N HIS A 234 -11.50 -5.34 10.82
CA HIS A 234 -12.29 -5.38 9.58
C HIS A 234 -12.60 -6.80 9.13
N GLY A 235 -11.91 -7.81 9.69
CA GLY A 235 -12.08 -9.19 9.26
C GLY A 235 -11.51 -9.42 7.87
N THR A 236 -10.42 -8.74 7.52
CA THR A 236 -9.81 -8.80 6.19
C THR A 236 -8.37 -9.30 6.26
N VAL A 237 -7.81 -9.69 5.13
CA VAL A 237 -6.36 -9.66 4.91
C VAL A 237 -6.03 -8.41 4.11
N GLU A 238 -4.99 -7.70 4.53
CA GLU A 238 -4.63 -6.39 4.03
C GLU A 238 -3.23 -6.43 3.39
N LEU A 239 -3.13 -6.05 2.12
CA LEU A 239 -1.88 -5.92 1.37
C LEU A 239 -1.49 -4.43 1.31
N ARG A 240 -0.28 -4.09 1.74
CA ARG A 240 0.16 -2.69 1.96
C ARG A 240 1.42 -2.28 1.19
N THR A 241 1.96 -3.18 0.39
CA THR A 241 3.20 -2.96 -0.35
C THR A 241 3.15 -2.05 -1.56
N PRO A 242 2.03 -1.90 -2.30
CA PRO A 242 2.04 -1.04 -3.47
C PRO A 242 2.45 0.40 -3.16
N ASP A 243 3.30 0.98 -4.02
CA ASP A 243 3.47 2.43 -4.07
C ASP A 243 2.18 3.11 -4.57
N GLY A 244 1.93 4.36 -4.19
CA GLY A 244 0.85 5.17 -4.76
C GLY A 244 0.93 5.27 -6.30
N GLN A 245 -0.21 5.27 -6.98
CA GLN A 245 -0.30 5.25 -8.44
C GLN A 245 -1.19 6.39 -8.94
N ALA A 246 -0.76 7.13 -9.99
CA ALA A 246 -1.63 8.12 -10.62
C ALA A 246 -2.71 7.47 -11.50
N ASP A 247 -2.37 6.41 -12.23
CA ASP A 247 -3.29 5.68 -13.10
C ASP A 247 -4.17 4.70 -12.29
N PRO A 248 -5.51 4.88 -12.26
CA PRO A 248 -6.40 3.99 -11.52
C PRO A 248 -6.43 2.57 -12.08
N GLU A 249 -6.12 2.35 -13.36
CA GLU A 249 -6.10 1.01 -13.96
C GLU A 249 -4.96 0.15 -13.38
N ILE A 250 -3.87 0.77 -12.92
CA ILE A 250 -2.79 0.06 -12.22
C ILE A 250 -3.27 -0.39 -10.83
N ILE A 251 -4.01 0.46 -10.13
CA ILE A 251 -4.60 0.12 -8.82
C ILE A 251 -5.58 -1.04 -8.97
N LEU A 252 -6.46 -0.96 -9.97
CA LEU A 252 -7.46 -2.00 -10.23
C LEU A 252 -6.83 -3.34 -10.62
N ALA A 253 -5.68 -3.34 -11.30
CA ALA A 253 -4.92 -4.56 -11.54
C ALA A 253 -4.39 -5.19 -10.24
N PHE A 254 -3.96 -4.39 -9.25
CA PHE A 254 -3.55 -4.91 -7.95
C PHE A 254 -4.75 -5.37 -7.11
N VAL A 255 -5.89 -4.70 -7.20
CA VAL A 255 -7.15 -5.12 -6.56
C VAL A 255 -7.62 -6.46 -7.13
N GLU A 256 -7.65 -6.61 -8.46
CA GLU A 256 -8.00 -7.87 -9.14
C GLU A 256 -7.07 -9.01 -8.68
N TYR A 257 -5.77 -8.78 -8.69
CA TYR A 257 -4.80 -9.79 -8.28
C TYR A 257 -4.90 -10.14 -6.80
N ALA A 258 -5.00 -9.15 -5.92
CA ALA A 258 -5.17 -9.35 -4.48
C ALA A 258 -6.43 -10.17 -4.19
N HIS A 259 -7.56 -9.80 -4.80
CA HIS A 259 -8.83 -10.50 -4.64
C HIS A 259 -8.73 -11.95 -5.11
N ALA A 260 -8.32 -12.18 -6.36
CA ALA A 260 -8.22 -13.53 -6.92
C ALA A 260 -7.21 -14.42 -6.16
N LEU A 261 -6.09 -13.84 -5.70
CA LEU A 261 -5.09 -14.55 -4.93
C LEU A 261 -5.62 -14.95 -3.54
N VAL A 262 -6.32 -14.05 -2.85
CA VAL A 262 -6.91 -14.35 -1.53
C VAL A 262 -8.03 -15.39 -1.64
N GLU A 263 -8.89 -15.31 -2.65
CA GLU A 263 -9.92 -16.33 -2.93
C GLU A 263 -9.28 -17.70 -3.21
N ALA A 264 -8.28 -17.77 -4.08
CA ALA A 264 -7.60 -19.03 -4.37
C ALA A 264 -6.89 -19.63 -3.14
N LEU A 265 -6.25 -18.79 -2.32
CA LEU A 265 -5.64 -19.24 -1.06
C LEU A 265 -6.69 -19.67 -0.03
N ALA A 266 -7.86 -19.02 0.00
CA ALA A 266 -8.98 -19.44 0.85
C ALA A 266 -9.50 -20.83 0.44
N GLU A 267 -9.61 -21.12 -0.86
CA GLU A 267 -9.95 -22.46 -1.36
C GLU A 267 -8.90 -23.50 -0.96
N GLU A 268 -7.60 -23.19 -1.11
CA GLU A 268 -6.51 -24.08 -0.68
C GLU A 268 -6.54 -24.38 0.84
N TYR A 269 -6.89 -23.38 1.66
CA TYR A 269 -7.07 -23.56 3.11
C TYR A 269 -8.22 -24.53 3.43
N GLU A 270 -9.37 -24.38 2.77
CA GLU A 270 -10.54 -25.25 2.96
C GLU A 270 -10.27 -26.69 2.50
N ASP A 271 -9.45 -26.86 1.47
CA ASP A 271 -8.97 -28.16 1.00
C ASP A 271 -7.92 -28.79 1.94
N GLY A 272 -7.50 -28.06 2.99
CA GLY A 272 -6.57 -28.54 4.01
C GLY A 272 -5.11 -28.57 3.53
N ALA A 273 -4.72 -27.65 2.64
CA ALA A 273 -3.33 -27.52 2.21
C ALA A 273 -2.39 -27.20 3.39
N ASP A 274 -1.23 -27.86 3.44
CA ASP A 274 -0.21 -27.61 4.47
C ASP A 274 0.39 -26.18 4.37
N GLY A 275 0.25 -25.53 3.21
CA GLY A 275 0.87 -24.23 2.88
C GLY A 275 2.38 -24.32 2.71
N TYR A 276 2.99 -23.24 2.21
CA TYR A 276 4.44 -23.11 2.06
C TYR A 276 5.03 -22.14 3.07
N GLY A 277 4.20 -21.24 3.63
CA GLY A 277 4.63 -20.13 4.45
C GLY A 277 5.42 -20.57 5.69
N ARG A 278 5.14 -21.74 6.26
CA ARG A 278 5.86 -22.25 7.44
C ARG A 278 7.36 -22.48 7.17
N ASP A 279 7.71 -22.93 5.97
CA ASP A 279 9.09 -23.27 5.60
C ASP A 279 9.87 -22.07 5.07
N HIS A 280 9.18 -20.98 4.73
CA HIS A 280 9.80 -19.75 4.26
C HIS A 280 10.42 -18.96 5.41
N ARG A 281 11.76 -18.97 5.45
CA ARG A 281 12.52 -18.07 6.30
C ARG A 281 12.31 -16.62 5.90
N ARG A 282 12.12 -15.76 6.91
CA ARG A 282 11.94 -14.31 6.71
C ARG A 282 13.09 -13.69 5.92
N GLU A 283 14.32 -14.14 6.10
CA GLU A 283 15.48 -13.55 5.42
C GLU A 283 15.45 -13.76 3.90
N LEU A 284 14.85 -14.85 3.42
CA LEU A 284 14.68 -15.09 1.98
C LEU A 284 13.53 -14.24 1.41
N LEU A 285 12.48 -14.05 2.20
CA LEU A 285 11.38 -13.15 1.86
C LEU A 285 11.86 -11.68 1.82
N ASP A 286 12.71 -11.28 2.77
CA ASP A 286 13.35 -9.95 2.79
C ASP A 286 14.27 -9.75 1.58
N GLU A 287 14.96 -10.80 1.13
CA GLU A 287 15.77 -10.77 -0.10
C GLU A 287 14.89 -10.60 -1.35
N ASN A 288 13.76 -11.31 -1.44
CA ASN A 288 12.79 -11.09 -2.52
C ASN A 288 12.25 -9.66 -2.51
N LYS A 289 11.91 -9.13 -1.33
CA LYS A 289 11.51 -7.74 -1.17
C LYS A 289 12.60 -6.78 -1.63
N TRP A 290 13.87 -7.02 -1.26
CA TRP A 290 14.99 -6.20 -1.72
C TRP A 290 15.13 -6.22 -3.25
N ARG A 291 15.02 -7.39 -3.87
CA ARG A 291 15.08 -7.54 -5.33
C ARG A 291 13.96 -6.75 -6.03
N ALA A 292 12.73 -6.85 -5.51
CA ALA A 292 11.60 -6.07 -5.99
C ALA A 292 11.86 -4.56 -5.86
N ILE A 293 12.30 -4.10 -4.70
CA ILE A 293 12.65 -2.69 -4.43
C ILE A 293 13.71 -2.17 -5.39
N ARG A 294 14.77 -2.95 -5.62
CA ARG A 294 15.93 -2.51 -6.38
C ARG A 294 15.71 -2.60 -7.88
N HIS A 295 15.01 -3.61 -8.36
CA HIS A 295 14.95 -3.97 -9.79
C HIS A 295 13.57 -3.80 -10.41
N GLY A 296 12.49 -3.70 -9.63
CA GLY A 296 11.15 -3.46 -10.17
C GLY A 296 10.78 -4.52 -11.20
N HIS A 297 10.38 -4.09 -12.40
CA HIS A 297 9.99 -5.01 -13.48
C HIS A 297 11.12 -5.94 -13.96
N GLU A 298 12.39 -5.59 -13.72
CA GLU A 298 13.55 -6.43 -14.05
C GLU A 298 13.93 -7.42 -12.92
N ALA A 299 13.11 -7.52 -11.86
CA ALA A 299 13.43 -8.38 -10.73
C ALA A 299 13.40 -9.87 -11.08
N SER A 300 14.37 -10.61 -10.52
CA SER A 300 14.37 -12.07 -10.47
C SER A 300 14.25 -12.49 -9.01
N LEU A 301 13.14 -13.11 -8.63
CA LEU A 301 12.84 -13.48 -7.25
C LEU A 301 13.34 -14.90 -6.96
N ILE A 302 13.67 -15.19 -5.70
CA ILE A 302 13.85 -16.56 -5.22
C ILE A 302 12.51 -17.28 -5.35
N ASP A 303 12.53 -18.46 -5.97
CA ASP A 303 11.33 -19.26 -6.23
C ASP A 303 10.63 -19.71 -4.94
N ARG A 304 9.42 -20.29 -5.08
CA ARG A 304 8.58 -20.65 -3.95
C ARG A 304 9.17 -21.81 -3.15
N GLU A 305 9.95 -22.66 -3.82
CA GLU A 305 10.68 -23.78 -3.23
C GLU A 305 11.97 -23.33 -2.51
N MET A 306 12.40 -22.08 -2.69
CA MET A 306 13.61 -21.50 -2.11
C MET A 306 14.92 -22.16 -2.61
N GLU A 307 14.91 -22.72 -3.82
CA GLU A 307 16.03 -23.46 -4.42
C GLU A 307 16.69 -22.75 -5.58
N GLY A 308 15.96 -21.85 -6.25
CA GLY A 308 16.40 -21.16 -7.46
C GLY A 308 15.89 -19.73 -7.55
N THR A 309 15.88 -19.20 -8.78
CA THR A 309 15.30 -17.89 -9.07
C THR A 309 14.37 -17.98 -10.28
N ILE A 310 13.39 -17.09 -10.30
CA ILE A 310 12.39 -16.97 -11.36
C ILE A 310 12.18 -15.48 -11.67
N ASP A 311 12.14 -15.16 -12.96
CA ASP A 311 11.99 -13.79 -13.42
C ASP A 311 10.55 -13.31 -13.24
N LEU A 312 10.36 -12.02 -12.95
CA LEU A 312 9.04 -11.45 -12.67
C LEU A 312 8.04 -11.69 -13.80
N GLY A 313 8.46 -11.58 -15.07
CA GLY A 313 7.58 -11.83 -16.21
C GLY A 313 7.03 -13.26 -16.24
N GLU A 314 7.87 -14.25 -15.89
CA GLU A 314 7.42 -15.65 -15.81
C GLU A 314 6.46 -15.86 -14.63
N LEU A 315 6.69 -15.20 -13.50
CA LEU A 315 5.74 -15.21 -12.37
C LEU A 315 4.40 -14.58 -12.75
N VAL A 316 4.42 -13.44 -13.43
CA VAL A 316 3.21 -12.75 -13.90
C VAL A 316 2.40 -13.64 -14.84
N ASP A 317 3.05 -14.29 -15.81
CA ASP A 317 2.37 -15.22 -16.72
C ASP A 317 1.75 -16.41 -15.97
N ARG A 318 2.50 -17.03 -15.04
CA ARG A 318 2.00 -18.15 -14.23
C ARG A 318 0.82 -17.75 -13.35
N GLU A 319 0.89 -16.59 -12.70
CA GLU A 319 -0.18 -16.11 -11.82
C GLU A 319 -1.43 -15.73 -12.61
N CYS A 320 -1.28 -15.08 -13.78
CA CYS A 320 -2.40 -14.78 -14.67
C CYS A 320 -3.07 -16.06 -15.18
N GLU A 321 -2.30 -17.07 -15.59
CA GLU A 321 -2.84 -18.37 -16.04
C GLU A 321 -3.54 -19.10 -14.90
N ARG A 322 -2.93 -19.15 -13.72
CA ARG A 322 -3.46 -19.85 -12.54
C ARG A 322 -4.76 -19.24 -12.03
N LEU A 323 -4.83 -17.91 -11.97
CA LEU A 323 -5.96 -17.17 -11.39
C LEU A 323 -7.01 -16.77 -12.42
N GLY A 324 -6.71 -16.88 -13.72
CA GLY A 324 -7.64 -16.47 -14.79
C GLY A 324 -7.83 -14.95 -14.89
N ILE A 325 -6.79 -14.18 -14.56
CA ILE A 325 -6.78 -12.71 -14.57
C ILE A 325 -5.78 -12.17 -15.59
N ASP A 326 -5.78 -10.87 -15.86
CA ASP A 326 -4.87 -10.25 -16.83
C ASP A 326 -4.35 -8.85 -16.45
N GLY A 327 -4.83 -8.25 -15.36
CA GLY A 327 -4.46 -6.90 -14.92
C GLY A 327 -2.96 -6.73 -14.69
N ILE A 328 -2.35 -7.61 -13.89
CA ILE A 328 -0.91 -7.51 -13.58
C ILE A 328 -0.02 -7.74 -14.80
N LYS A 329 -0.48 -8.49 -15.81
CA LYS A 329 0.21 -8.63 -17.09
C LYS A 329 0.20 -7.33 -17.88
N ARG A 330 -0.95 -6.64 -17.95
CA ARG A 330 -1.02 -5.30 -18.55
C ARG A 330 -0.11 -4.30 -17.85
N VAL A 331 0.05 -4.40 -16.52
CA VAL A 331 0.99 -3.56 -15.77
C VAL A 331 2.43 -3.88 -16.14
N TYR A 332 2.80 -5.17 -16.19
CA TYR A 332 4.15 -5.62 -16.55
C TYR A 332 4.57 -5.24 -17.98
N GLU A 333 3.64 -5.23 -18.94
CA GLU A 333 3.90 -4.89 -20.33
C GLU A 333 4.10 -3.37 -20.58
N ARG A 334 3.78 -2.53 -19.58
CA ARG A 334 4.01 -1.08 -19.62
C ARG A 334 5.38 -0.74 -19.03
N ASP A 335 5.89 0.45 -19.35
CA ASP A 335 7.04 1.00 -18.64
C ASP A 335 6.74 1.10 -17.13
N SER A 336 7.69 0.68 -16.29
CA SER A 336 7.52 0.84 -14.84
C SER A 336 7.37 2.31 -14.45
N GLY A 337 6.59 2.59 -13.39
CA GLY A 337 6.36 3.96 -12.92
C GLY A 337 7.67 4.68 -12.61
N ALA A 338 8.61 3.98 -11.98
CA ALA A 338 9.93 4.51 -11.67
C ALA A 338 10.81 4.82 -12.91
N GLU A 339 10.80 3.98 -13.95
CA GLU A 339 11.52 4.27 -15.20
C GLU A 339 10.87 5.42 -15.97
N ARG A 340 9.53 5.46 -16.00
CA ARG A 340 8.79 6.57 -16.58
C ARG A 340 9.14 7.89 -15.90
N GLN A 341 9.20 7.93 -14.56
CA GLN A 341 9.60 9.13 -13.82
C GLN A 341 11.03 9.58 -14.16
N ARG A 342 11.98 8.65 -14.25
CA ARG A 342 13.38 8.95 -14.63
C ARG A 342 13.47 9.54 -16.03
N ARG A 343 12.80 8.89 -17.00
CA ARG A 343 12.78 9.34 -18.38
C ARG A 343 12.19 10.75 -18.50
N LEU A 344 11.04 11.00 -17.86
CA LEU A 344 10.41 12.33 -17.87
C LEU A 344 11.32 13.41 -17.27
N LEU A 345 12.01 13.11 -16.16
CA LEU A 345 12.94 14.08 -15.58
C LEU A 345 14.13 14.38 -16.50
N GLU A 346 14.68 13.36 -17.15
CA GLU A 346 15.83 13.48 -18.04
C GLU A 346 15.48 14.20 -19.36
N GLU A 347 14.36 13.83 -19.97
CA GLU A 347 13.98 14.30 -21.31
C GLU A 347 13.17 15.61 -21.29
N GLU A 348 12.32 15.80 -20.29
CA GLU A 348 11.31 16.86 -20.26
C GLU A 348 11.41 17.78 -19.02
N GLY A 349 12.09 17.33 -17.97
CA GLY A 349 12.36 18.12 -16.77
C GLY A 349 11.33 17.95 -15.64
N PRO A 350 11.52 18.68 -14.52
CA PRO A 350 10.75 18.47 -13.28
C PRO A 350 9.28 18.85 -13.38
N ASP A 351 8.91 19.75 -14.30
CA ASP A 351 7.51 20.16 -14.48
C ASP A 351 6.70 19.04 -15.14
N ALA A 352 7.25 18.46 -16.22
CA ALA A 352 6.64 17.32 -16.91
C ALA A 352 6.53 16.09 -15.98
N LEU A 353 7.56 15.84 -15.16
CA LEU A 353 7.51 14.80 -14.14
C LEU A 353 6.35 15.02 -13.16
N CYS A 354 6.22 16.21 -12.58
CA CYS A 354 5.14 16.49 -11.63
C CYS A 354 3.76 16.41 -12.27
N GLU A 355 3.56 16.98 -13.46
CA GLU A 355 2.28 16.88 -14.19
C GLU A 355 1.90 15.41 -14.44
N SER A 356 2.88 14.55 -14.70
CA SER A 356 2.66 13.13 -14.94
C SER A 356 2.17 12.31 -13.74
N LEU A 357 2.26 12.88 -12.53
CA LEU A 357 1.82 12.26 -11.27
C LEU A 357 0.44 12.71 -10.84
N LEU A 358 -0.15 13.70 -11.52
CA LEU A 358 -1.42 14.29 -11.12
C LEU A 358 -2.58 13.34 -11.40
N LEU A 359 -3.54 13.33 -10.48
CA LEU A 359 -4.80 12.61 -10.67
C LEU A 359 -5.67 13.39 -11.67
N GLY A 360 -6.15 12.70 -12.69
CA GLY A 360 -7.10 13.25 -13.67
C GLY A 360 -8.55 13.17 -13.18
N THR A 361 -9.43 13.95 -13.80
CA THR A 361 -10.88 13.96 -13.55
C THR A 361 -11.68 13.04 -14.49
N GLU A 362 -11.03 12.29 -15.40
CA GLU A 362 -11.72 11.51 -16.45
C GLU A 362 -12.45 10.26 -15.94
#